data_AF-A0A932QAP9-F1
#
_entry.id   AF-A0A932QAP9-F1
#
_cell.length_a   1.000
_cell.length_b   1.000
_cell.length_c   1.000
_cell.angle_alpha   90.00
_cell.angle_beta   90.00
_cell.angle_gamma   90.00
#
_symmetry.space_group_name_H-M   'P 1'
#
loop_
_entity.id
_entity.type
_entity.pdbx_description
1 polymer ?
#
loop_
_entity_poly.entity_id
_entity_poly.type
_entity_poly.pdbx_seq_one_letter_code
_entity_poly.pdbx_strand_id
1 'polypeptide(L)'
;MRYAIRSVGIKAILMLSIVAPTTYAAVQTTSNYKADEVIVKYKDGVRRDRLAMEGIYDTASVVQVKRFHGGMRQFEQLVLEKGSDVKSVVANLEKNPAVEYAQPNYILKALPIEMASAKPTSTPVLITTTKT
;
A
#
# COMPACT_ATOMS: atom_id res chain seq x y z
N MET A 1 -2.79 -17.11 78.35
CA MET A 1 -1.47 -17.61 77.91
C MET A 1 -0.97 -16.71 76.79
N ARG A 2 0.22 -16.14 76.95
CA ARG A 2 0.86 -15.20 76.01
C ARG A 2 1.75 -15.99 75.06
N TYR A 3 1.67 -15.76 73.76
CA TYR A 3 2.71 -16.14 72.82
C TYR A 3 3.06 -14.94 71.94
N ALA A 4 4.35 -14.63 71.95
CA ALA A 4 5.03 -13.60 71.19
C ALA A 4 6.03 -14.28 70.25
N ILE A 5 6.71 -13.47 69.40
CA ILE A 5 7.99 -13.75 68.72
C ILE A 5 7.80 -14.47 67.35
N ARG A 6 8.35 -14.09 66.18
CA ARG A 6 9.52 -13.26 65.81
C ARG A 6 9.37 -12.70 64.38
N SER A 7 9.84 -11.48 64.17
CA SER A 7 10.15 -10.89 62.87
C SER A 7 11.36 -11.56 62.22
N VAL A 8 11.27 -11.92 60.94
CA VAL A 8 12.44 -12.22 60.10
C VAL A 8 12.41 -11.28 58.90
N GLY A 9 13.34 -10.33 58.90
CA GLY A 9 13.51 -9.35 57.83
C GLY A 9 14.14 -9.99 56.60
N ILE A 10 13.45 -9.89 55.46
CA ILE A 10 13.99 -10.22 54.15
C ILE A 10 14.50 -8.90 53.55
N LYS A 11 15.82 -8.73 53.54
CA LYS A 11 16.51 -7.67 52.80
C LYS A 11 16.43 -8.02 51.31
N ALA A 12 15.43 -7.48 50.60
CA ALA A 12 15.36 -7.54 49.15
C ALA A 12 16.34 -6.52 48.54
N ILE A 13 17.45 -7.01 48.01
CA ILE A 13 18.38 -6.24 47.20
C ILE A 13 17.77 -6.11 45.81
N LEU A 14 17.23 -4.92 45.52
CA LEU A 14 16.64 -4.57 44.23
C LEU A 14 17.78 -4.21 43.26
N MET A 15 18.18 -5.16 42.41
CA MET A 15 19.08 -4.92 41.27
C MET A 15 18.27 -4.26 40.15
N LEU A 16 18.38 -2.94 40.04
CA LEU A 16 17.75 -2.11 39.01
C LEU A 16 18.64 -2.11 37.75
N SER A 17 18.38 -2.99 36.79
CA SER A 17 19.03 -3.00 35.49
C SER A 17 18.43 -1.91 34.58
N ILE A 18 19.24 -0.90 34.26
CA ILE A 18 18.88 0.20 33.35
C ILE A 18 18.93 -0.34 31.92
N VAL A 19 17.77 -0.66 31.34
CA VAL A 19 17.64 -0.97 29.92
C VAL A 19 17.48 0.36 29.17
N ALA A 20 18.51 0.74 28.41
CA ALA A 20 18.43 1.93 27.55
C ALA A 20 17.45 1.68 26.38
N PRO A 21 16.47 2.56 26.13
CA PRO A 21 15.58 2.41 25.00
C PRO A 21 16.32 2.70 23.70
N THR A 22 16.54 1.67 22.89
CA THR A 22 17.07 1.83 21.53
C THR A 22 15.97 2.41 20.65
N THR A 23 16.04 3.70 20.35
CA THR A 23 15.12 4.35 19.41
C THR A 23 15.53 4.00 17.99
N TYR A 24 14.83 3.06 17.36
CA TYR A 24 14.97 2.79 15.93
C TYR A 24 14.27 3.90 15.15
N ALA A 25 15.05 4.74 14.46
CA ALA A 25 14.50 5.68 13.49
C ALA A 25 13.97 4.90 12.29
N ALA A 26 12.65 4.93 12.06
CA ALA A 26 12.05 4.32 10.89
C ALA A 26 12.45 5.11 9.63
N VAL A 27 13.18 4.46 8.72
CA VAL A 27 13.48 5.02 7.40
C VAL A 27 12.19 5.03 6.59
N GLN A 28 11.57 6.21 6.43
CA GLN A 28 10.46 6.40 5.50
C GLN A 28 10.98 6.36 4.06
N THR A 29 10.90 5.19 3.43
CA THR A 29 11.02 5.10 1.98
C THR A 29 9.72 5.63 1.38
N THR A 30 9.81 6.69 0.56
CA THR A 30 8.65 7.20 -0.18
C THR A 30 8.27 6.18 -1.25
N SER A 31 7.31 5.31 -0.94
CA SER A 31 6.80 4.32 -1.89
C SER A 31 6.13 5.00 -3.09
N ASN A 32 6.36 4.49 -4.30
CA ASN A 32 5.64 4.95 -5.50
C ASN A 32 4.21 4.37 -5.61
N TYR A 33 3.63 3.94 -4.49
CA TYR A 33 2.28 3.39 -4.40
C TYR A 33 1.56 4.01 -3.20
N LYS A 34 0.23 4.03 -3.27
CA LYS A 34 -0.62 4.54 -2.20
C LYS A 34 -0.58 3.58 -1.00
N ALA A 35 -0.19 4.10 0.16
CA ALA A 35 -0.23 3.35 1.40
C ALA A 35 -1.66 2.84 1.65
N ASP A 36 -1.78 1.63 2.20
CA ASP A 36 -3.04 0.98 2.55
C ASP A 36 -3.97 0.64 1.36
N GLU A 37 -3.45 0.53 0.13
CA GLU A 37 -4.25 0.13 -1.03
C GLU A 37 -3.60 -0.96 -1.89
N VAL A 38 -4.41 -1.95 -2.25
CA VAL A 38 -4.03 -3.09 -3.11
C VAL A 38 -5.06 -3.25 -4.22
N ILE A 39 -4.60 -3.57 -5.42
CA ILE A 39 -5.44 -3.97 -6.55
C ILE A 39 -5.30 -5.49 -6.71
N VAL A 40 -6.43 -6.18 -6.72
CA VAL A 40 -6.51 -7.63 -6.87
C VAL A 40 -7.29 -7.97 -8.13
N LYS A 41 -6.77 -8.92 -8.91
CA LYS A 41 -7.54 -9.60 -9.95
C LYS A 41 -7.90 -11.00 -9.49
N TYR A 42 -9.17 -11.34 -9.63
CA TYR A 42 -9.68 -12.67 -9.36
C TYR A 42 -9.80 -13.49 -10.64
N LYS A 43 -9.63 -14.80 -10.52
CA LYS A 43 -9.82 -15.74 -11.63
C LYS A 43 -11.26 -15.70 -12.15
N ASP A 44 -11.44 -16.09 -13.41
CA ASP A 44 -12.76 -16.22 -14.03
C ASP A 44 -13.66 -17.18 -13.22
N GLY A 45 -14.94 -16.83 -13.11
CA GLY A 45 -15.94 -17.64 -12.41
C GLY A 45 -15.94 -17.51 -10.88
N VAL A 46 -14.99 -16.79 -10.29
CA VAL A 46 -14.98 -16.54 -8.84
C VAL A 46 -16.18 -15.68 -8.43
N ARG A 47 -16.97 -16.19 -7.48
CA ARG A 47 -18.08 -15.46 -6.87
C ARG A 47 -17.51 -14.43 -5.90
N ARG A 48 -17.88 -13.15 -6.06
CA ARG A 48 -17.35 -12.02 -5.27
C ARG A 48 -18.42 -11.27 -4.49
N ASP A 49 -19.46 -11.97 -4.08
CA ASP A 49 -20.36 -11.43 -3.08
C ASP A 49 -19.66 -11.35 -1.72
N ARG A 50 -20.23 -10.57 -0.80
CA ARG A 50 -19.62 -10.30 0.50
C ARG A 50 -19.37 -11.57 1.31
N LEU A 51 -20.29 -12.54 1.30
CA LEU A 51 -20.18 -13.78 2.06
C LEU A 51 -19.07 -14.68 1.50
N ALA A 52 -18.96 -14.76 0.17
CA ALA A 52 -17.91 -15.56 -0.46
C ALA A 52 -16.50 -15.02 -0.20
N MET A 53 -16.36 -13.71 -0.01
CA MET A 53 -15.06 -13.03 0.13
C MET A 53 -14.68 -12.67 1.57
N GLU A 54 -15.56 -12.90 2.54
CA GLU A 54 -15.36 -12.54 3.95
C GLU A 54 -14.00 -13.01 4.49
N GLY A 55 -13.65 -14.28 4.28
CA GLY A 55 -12.36 -14.82 4.72
C GLY A 55 -11.14 -14.15 4.07
N ILE A 56 -11.25 -13.69 2.83
CA ILE A 56 -10.17 -12.95 2.15
C ILE A 56 -10.06 -11.54 2.73
N TYR A 57 -11.20 -10.86 2.91
CA TYR A 57 -11.26 -9.50 3.41
C TYR A 57 -10.79 -9.40 4.87
N ASP A 58 -11.17 -10.36 5.72
CA ASP A 58 -10.75 -10.41 7.12
C ASP A 58 -9.25 -10.69 7.24
N THR A 59 -8.72 -11.65 6.47
CA THR A 59 -7.28 -11.98 6.50
C THR A 59 -6.41 -10.80 6.07
N ALA A 60 -6.93 -9.95 5.19
CA ALA A 60 -6.22 -8.77 4.67
C ALA A 60 -6.59 -7.47 5.39
N SER A 61 -7.38 -7.51 6.47
CA SER A 61 -7.85 -6.32 7.19
C SER A 61 -8.47 -5.25 6.27
N VAL A 62 -9.33 -5.68 5.35
CA VAL A 62 -9.94 -4.79 4.35
C VAL A 62 -11.06 -3.97 4.99
N VAL A 63 -10.96 -2.65 4.88
CA VAL A 63 -11.98 -1.71 5.39
C VAL A 63 -12.96 -1.26 4.31
N GLN A 64 -12.54 -1.26 3.04
CA GLN A 64 -13.38 -0.86 1.93
C GLN A 64 -13.00 -1.62 0.65
N VAL A 65 -14.02 -1.96 -0.14
CA VAL A 65 -13.86 -2.62 -1.44
C VAL A 65 -14.48 -1.76 -2.52
N LYS A 66 -13.70 -1.42 -3.55
CA LYS A 66 -14.18 -0.80 -4.77
C LYS A 66 -14.11 -1.79 -5.92
N ARG A 67 -15.27 -2.15 -6.46
CA ARG A 67 -15.38 -3.08 -7.59
C ARG A 67 -15.33 -2.33 -8.91
N PHE A 68 -14.53 -2.85 -9.83
CA PHE A 68 -14.54 -2.40 -11.21
C PHE A 68 -15.65 -3.10 -12.01
N HIS A 69 -16.13 -2.45 -13.06
CA HIS A 69 -17.23 -2.94 -13.89
C HIS A 69 -16.77 -3.05 -15.36
N GLY A 70 -17.60 -3.66 -16.22
CA GLY A 70 -17.30 -3.82 -17.64
C GLY A 70 -16.13 -4.77 -17.90
N GLY A 71 -15.20 -4.35 -18.79
CA GLY A 71 -14.03 -5.15 -19.16
C GLY A 71 -13.06 -5.43 -17.99
N MET A 72 -13.12 -4.63 -16.93
CA MET A 72 -12.32 -4.82 -15.72
C MET A 72 -13.11 -5.49 -14.59
N ARG A 73 -14.22 -6.17 -14.89
CA ARG A 73 -15.10 -6.73 -13.84
C ARG A 73 -14.35 -7.59 -12.83
N GLN A 74 -13.28 -8.26 -13.21
CA GLN A 74 -12.51 -9.18 -12.35
C GLN A 74 -11.60 -8.50 -11.33
N PHE A 75 -11.53 -7.18 -11.38
CA PHE A 75 -10.65 -6.39 -10.54
C PHE A 75 -11.41 -5.85 -9.35
N GLU A 76 -10.72 -5.76 -8.22
CA GLU A 76 -11.15 -5.01 -7.05
C GLU A 76 -9.98 -4.17 -6.53
N GLN A 77 -10.29 -2.98 -6.05
CA GLN A 77 -9.40 -2.18 -5.25
C GLN A 77 -9.80 -2.38 -3.79
N LEU A 78 -8.87 -2.88 -2.98
CA LEU A 78 -9.02 -3.11 -1.56
C LEU A 78 -8.33 -1.96 -0.82
N VAL A 79 -9.07 -1.29 0.04
CA VAL A 79 -8.53 -0.34 1.01
C VAL A 79 -8.35 -1.10 2.32
N LEU A 80 -7.13 -1.06 2.84
CA LEU A 80 -6.71 -1.78 4.04
C LEU A 80 -6.84 -0.87 5.27
N GLU A 81 -6.78 -1.47 6.44
CA GLU A 81 -6.60 -0.73 7.68
C GLU A 81 -5.29 0.08 7.65
N LYS A 82 -5.28 1.26 8.27
CA LYS A 82 -4.11 2.14 8.28
C LYS A 82 -2.89 1.47 8.91
N GLY A 83 -1.76 1.58 8.24
CA GLY A 83 -0.50 1.01 8.72
C GLY A 83 -0.31 -0.47 8.37
N SER A 84 -1.18 -1.01 7.50
CA SER A 84 -1.03 -2.36 6.98
C SER A 84 0.24 -2.49 6.14
N ASP A 85 0.96 -3.60 6.30
CA ASP A 85 2.08 -3.94 5.42
C ASP A 85 1.55 -4.44 4.07
N VAL A 86 1.42 -3.51 3.12
CA VAL A 86 0.93 -3.78 1.76
C VAL A 86 1.66 -4.95 1.10
N LYS A 87 2.97 -5.10 1.31
CA LYS A 87 3.75 -6.17 0.68
C LYS A 87 3.39 -7.55 1.25
N SER A 88 3.29 -7.64 2.57
CA SER A 88 2.84 -8.86 3.25
C SER A 88 1.40 -9.21 2.87
N VAL A 89 0.52 -8.22 2.75
CA VAL A 89 -0.87 -8.42 2.32
C VAL A 89 -0.93 -8.95 0.88
N VAL A 90 -0.18 -8.36 -0.06
CA VAL A 90 -0.07 -8.87 -1.44
C VAL A 90 0.39 -10.34 -1.44
N ALA A 91 1.48 -10.65 -0.74
CA ALA A 91 2.02 -12.00 -0.66
C ALA A 91 1.02 -13.01 -0.05
N ASN A 92 0.14 -12.57 0.85
CA ASN A 92 -0.91 -13.42 1.42
C ASN A 92 -2.09 -13.60 0.48
N LEU A 93 -2.49 -12.55 -0.24
CA LEU A 93 -3.56 -12.62 -1.23
C LEU A 93 -3.20 -13.56 -2.39
N GLU A 94 -1.95 -13.52 -2.85
CA GLU A 94 -1.45 -14.39 -3.93
C GLU A 94 -1.45 -15.89 -3.58
N LYS A 95 -1.47 -16.24 -2.29
CA LYS A 95 -1.61 -17.63 -1.84
C LYS A 95 -3.03 -18.16 -2.00
N ASN A 96 -4.02 -17.29 -2.16
CA ASN A 96 -5.42 -17.70 -2.27
C ASN A 96 -5.70 -18.25 -3.68
N PRO A 97 -6.30 -19.46 -3.82
CA PRO A 97 -6.55 -20.06 -5.12
C PRO A 97 -7.55 -19.29 -5.99
N ALA A 98 -8.37 -18.40 -5.43
CA ALA A 98 -9.30 -17.56 -6.16
C ALA A 98 -8.63 -16.31 -6.77
N VAL A 99 -7.44 -15.93 -6.29
CA VAL A 99 -6.69 -14.78 -6.76
C VAL A 99 -5.83 -15.19 -7.96
N GLU A 100 -5.86 -14.36 -9.01
CA GLU A 100 -4.98 -14.52 -10.18
C GLU A 100 -3.68 -13.71 -9.99
N TYR A 101 -3.81 -12.47 -9.50
CA TYR A 101 -2.67 -11.66 -9.05
C TYR A 101 -3.12 -10.57 -8.08
N ALA A 102 -2.17 -10.04 -7.29
CA ALA A 102 -2.37 -8.87 -6.44
C ALA A 102 -1.17 -7.91 -6.55
N GLN A 103 -1.41 -6.61 -6.45
CA GLN A 103 -0.34 -5.61 -6.50
C GLN A 103 -0.65 -4.37 -5.67
N PRO A 104 0.36 -3.63 -5.19
CA PRO A 104 0.15 -2.29 -4.64
C PRO A 104 -0.50 -1.35 -5.66
N ASN A 105 -1.29 -0.39 -5.19
CA ASN A 105 -1.84 0.65 -6.07
C ASN A 105 -0.79 1.73 -6.40
N TYR A 106 -0.07 1.58 -7.51
CA TYR A 106 0.99 2.52 -7.92
C TYR A 106 0.45 3.88 -8.36
N ILE A 107 1.12 4.94 -7.90
CA ILE A 107 0.80 6.32 -8.26
C ILE A 107 1.58 6.67 -9.53
N LEU A 108 0.87 6.83 -10.65
CA LEU A 108 1.45 7.29 -11.90
C LEU A 108 1.50 8.82 -11.94
N LYS A 109 2.58 9.38 -12.50
CA LYS A 109 2.77 10.82 -12.70
C LYS A 109 2.79 11.13 -14.19
N ALA A 110 2.16 12.22 -14.59
CA ALA A 110 2.25 12.72 -15.95
C ALA A 110 3.69 13.14 -16.27
N LEU A 111 4.17 12.79 -17.47
CA LEU A 111 5.44 13.31 -17.97
C LEU A 111 5.29 14.80 -18.29
N PRO A 112 6.30 15.63 -18.02
CA PRO A 112 6.28 17.01 -18.48
C PRO A 112 6.21 17.02 -20.01
N ILE A 113 5.20 17.71 -20.55
CA ILE A 113 5.17 18.03 -21.98
C ILE A 113 6.22 19.11 -22.16
N GLU A 114 7.41 18.72 -22.63
CA GLU A 114 8.39 19.68 -23.11
C GLU A 114 7.76 20.34 -24.34
N MET A 115 7.11 21.49 -24.13
CA MET A 115 6.62 22.32 -25.20
C MET A 115 7.85 22.78 -25.97
N ALA A 116 8.21 22.02 -27.01
CA ALA A 116 9.23 22.41 -27.96
C ALA A 116 8.90 23.83 -28.39
N SER A 117 9.77 24.76 -28.02
CA SER A 117 9.76 26.14 -28.47
C SER A 117 9.83 26.13 -29.99
N ALA A 118 8.68 26.02 -30.65
CA ALA A 118 8.51 26.28 -32.06
C ALA A 118 8.75 27.78 -32.24
N LYS A 119 10.02 28.16 -32.40
CA LYS A 119 10.41 29.46 -32.90
C LYS A 119 9.76 29.56 -34.29
N PRO A 120 8.84 30.51 -34.56
CA PRO A 120 8.31 30.66 -35.90
C PRO A 120 9.45 31.18 -36.79
N THR A 121 10.08 30.28 -37.55
CA THR A 121 10.97 30.66 -38.65
C THR A 121 10.09 31.14 -39.80
N SER A 122 9.57 32.37 -39.68
CA SER A 122 8.94 33.07 -40.80
C SER A 122 10.04 33.61 -41.70
N THR A 123 10.59 32.77 -42.56
CA THR A 123 11.32 33.25 -43.74
C THR A 123 10.31 33.37 -44.88
N PRO A 124 9.90 34.57 -45.32
CA PRO A 124 9.04 34.70 -46.48
C PRO A 124 9.77 34.21 -47.72
N VAL A 125 9.24 33.16 -48.35
CA VAL A 125 9.70 32.71 -49.67
C VAL A 125 9.21 33.72 -50.71
N LEU A 126 10.14 34.49 -51.28
CA LEU A 126 9.90 35.31 -52.47
C LEU A 126 9.69 34.38 -53.67
N ILE A 127 8.44 34.27 -54.14
CA ILE A 127 8.13 33.59 -55.40
C ILE A 127 8.20 34.65 -56.51
N THR A 128 9.28 34.64 -57.29
CA THR A 128 9.36 35.42 -58.54
C THR A 128 8.61 34.65 -59.63
N THR A 129 7.46 35.18 -60.05
CA THR A 129 6.71 34.66 -61.20
C THR A 129 7.36 35.18 -62.48
N THR A 130 8.06 34.33 -63.22
CA THR A 130 8.44 34.58 -64.61
C THR A 130 7.23 34.33 -65.51
N LYS A 131 6.69 35.40 -66.09
CA LYS A 131 5.65 35.36 -67.12
C LYS A 131 6.32 35.35 -68.50
N THR A 132 5.91 34.40 -69.33
CA THR A 132 6.32 34.18 -70.73
C THR A 132 5.89 35.30 -71.66
#